data_AF-A0A0U5BBB4-F1
#
_entry.id   AF-A0A0U5BBB4-F1
#
_cell.length_a   1.000
_cell.length_b   1.000
_cell.length_c   1.000
_cell.angle_alpha   90.00
_cell.angle_beta   90.00
_cell.angle_gamma   90.00
#
_symmetry.space_group_name_H-M   'P 1'
#
loop_
_entity.id
_entity.type
_entity.pdbx_description
1 polymer ?
#
loop_
_entity_poly.entity_id
_entity_poly.type
_entity_poly.pdbx_seq_one_letter_code
_entity_poly.pdbx_strand_id
1 'polypeptide(L)'
;MARPAVVAGTVRWVLTTTFADRARATEVCQQITRLHEKVRGDYAGSDGAPASYSADDADLIGWVHCVFADAFLGCHETWGGPIPGGADAYVDEWATAGRLMGMADPPRTRDALHAAIASYRPVLRRDDRVDEAVRWLRRPPLGLGAGPVYRIFFAGAVASLPTEYRRMLGLRRPWWPAITATRIGLGIMRRLLGTESSSMAYTKARLDRLEAASVDR
;
A
#
# COMPACT_ATOMS: atom_id res chain seq x y z
N MET A 1 -14.73 1.42 -12.14
CA MET A 1 -15.25 1.92 -10.84
C MET A 1 -14.79 1.05 -9.65
N ALA A 2 -13.85 1.52 -8.84
CA ALA A 2 -13.47 0.86 -7.58
C ALA A 2 -14.64 0.94 -6.59
N ARG A 3 -15.21 -0.22 -6.22
CA ARG A 3 -16.31 -0.27 -5.23
C ARG A 3 -15.74 -0.05 -3.82
N PRO A 4 -16.42 0.68 -2.92
CA PRO A 4 -15.97 0.90 -1.54
C PRO A 4 -15.54 -0.38 -0.80
N ALA A 5 -16.15 -1.52 -1.13
CA ALA A 5 -15.82 -2.83 -0.60
C ALA A 5 -14.40 -3.32 -0.93
N VAL A 6 -13.85 -2.97 -2.10
CA VAL A 6 -12.50 -3.40 -2.54
C VAL A 6 -11.42 -2.73 -1.69
N VAL A 7 -11.57 -1.42 -1.45
CA VAL A 7 -10.64 -0.65 -0.61
C VAL A 7 -10.69 -1.14 0.84
N ALA A 8 -11.90 -1.42 1.37
CA ALA A 8 -12.06 -1.98 2.71
C ALA A 8 -11.40 -3.36 2.87
N GLY A 9 -11.46 -4.22 1.83
CA GLY A 9 -10.78 -5.52 1.81
C GLY A 9 -9.26 -5.41 1.88
N THR A 10 -8.69 -4.48 1.11
CA THR A 10 -7.24 -4.20 1.10
C THR A 10 -6.77 -3.69 2.47
N VAL A 11 -7.47 -2.72 3.07
CA VAL A 11 -7.12 -2.19 4.40
C VAL A 11 -7.16 -3.29 5.46
N ARG A 12 -8.19 -4.15 5.43
CA ARG A 12 -8.30 -5.28 6.35
C ARG A 12 -7.13 -6.24 6.19
N TRP A 13 -6.76 -6.58 4.96
CA TRP A 13 -5.61 -7.42 4.67
C TRP A 13 -4.31 -6.81 5.24
N VAL A 14 -4.00 -5.55 4.91
CA VAL A 14 -2.79 -4.87 5.44
C VAL A 14 -2.74 -4.91 6.96
N LEU A 15 -3.83 -4.52 7.64
CA LEU A 15 -3.87 -4.51 9.10
C LEU A 15 -3.72 -5.91 9.71
N THR A 16 -4.34 -6.92 9.09
CA THR A 16 -4.30 -8.30 9.61
C THR A 16 -2.91 -8.89 9.41
N THR A 17 -2.32 -8.73 8.23
CA THR A 17 -0.97 -9.21 7.92
C THR A 17 0.11 -8.52 8.76
N THR A 18 -0.14 -7.27 9.20
CA THR A 18 0.80 -6.51 10.04
C THR A 18 0.67 -6.84 11.53
N PHE A 19 -0.56 -6.94 12.06
CA PHE A 19 -0.79 -6.95 13.52
C PHE A 19 -1.26 -8.30 14.08
N ALA A 20 -1.87 -9.15 13.26
CA ALA A 20 -2.41 -10.43 13.72
C ALA A 20 -1.30 -11.49 13.90
N ASP A 21 -1.66 -12.65 14.43
CA ASP A 21 -0.76 -13.80 14.46
C ASP A 21 -0.58 -14.43 13.07
N ARG A 22 0.43 -15.31 12.94
CA ARG A 22 0.77 -15.96 11.67
C ARG A 22 -0.38 -16.78 11.08
N ALA A 23 -1.19 -17.44 11.90
CA ALA A 23 -2.30 -18.24 11.39
C ALA A 23 -3.35 -17.33 10.73
N ARG A 24 -3.73 -16.24 11.39
CA ARG A 24 -4.66 -15.24 10.86
C ARG A 24 -4.12 -14.52 9.62
N ALA A 25 -2.84 -14.17 9.61
CA ALA A 25 -2.19 -13.59 8.44
C ALA A 25 -2.22 -14.56 7.24
N THR A 26 -1.97 -15.85 7.48
CA THR A 26 -2.03 -16.88 6.44
C THR A 26 -3.46 -17.06 5.92
N GLU A 27 -4.44 -17.14 6.82
CA GLU A 27 -5.86 -17.29 6.46
C GLU A 27 -6.36 -16.12 5.60
N VAL A 28 -6.03 -14.88 5.95
CA VAL A 28 -6.47 -13.71 5.18
C VAL A 28 -5.81 -13.67 3.80
N CYS A 29 -4.53 -14.02 3.68
CA CYS A 29 -3.85 -14.11 2.38
C CYS A 29 -4.47 -15.17 1.48
N GLN A 30 -4.80 -16.35 2.02
CA GLN A 30 -5.52 -17.39 1.27
C GLN A 30 -6.92 -16.94 0.85
N GLN A 31 -7.64 -16.20 1.70
CA GLN A 31 -8.94 -15.62 1.35
C GLN A 31 -8.83 -14.63 0.19
N ILE A 32 -7.83 -13.73 0.22
CA ILE A 32 -7.59 -12.78 -0.87
C ILE A 32 -7.21 -13.53 -2.16
N THR A 33 -6.37 -14.56 -2.08
CA THR A 33 -6.00 -15.40 -3.23
C THR A 33 -7.25 -15.99 -3.91
N ARG A 34 -8.17 -16.60 -3.15
CA ARG A 34 -9.45 -17.11 -3.67
C ARG A 34 -10.37 -16.04 -4.26
N LEU A 35 -10.24 -14.79 -3.81
CA LEU A 35 -10.98 -13.67 -4.41
C LEU A 35 -10.33 -13.25 -5.73
N HIS A 36 -9.00 -13.24 -5.81
CA HIS A 36 -8.25 -12.91 -7.02
C HIS A 36 -8.47 -13.92 -8.16
N GLU A 37 -8.62 -15.23 -7.86
CA GLU A 37 -8.94 -16.28 -8.84
C GLU A 37 -10.18 -15.95 -9.71
N LYS A 38 -11.10 -15.14 -9.16
CA LYS A 38 -12.37 -14.75 -9.82
C LYS A 38 -12.25 -13.45 -10.62
N VAL A 39 -11.13 -12.73 -10.49
CA VAL A 39 -10.92 -11.42 -11.11
C VAL A 39 -10.07 -11.61 -12.36
N ARG A 40 -10.75 -11.68 -13.50
CA ARG A 40 -10.15 -11.81 -14.83
C ARG A 40 -10.72 -10.76 -15.75
N GLY A 41 -9.98 -10.38 -16.78
CA GLY A 41 -10.49 -9.51 -17.82
C GLY A 41 -9.48 -9.30 -18.93
N ASP A 42 -9.84 -8.41 -19.85
CA ASP A 42 -9.03 -8.10 -21.03
C ASP A 42 -8.71 -6.60 -21.10
N TYR A 43 -7.54 -6.29 -21.62
CA TYR A 43 -7.07 -4.94 -21.90
C TYR A 43 -6.34 -4.91 -23.24
N ALA A 44 -6.34 -3.77 -23.92
CA ALA A 44 -5.48 -3.61 -25.08
C ALA A 44 -4.02 -3.49 -24.60
N GLY A 45 -3.09 -4.28 -25.15
CA GLY A 45 -1.65 -4.21 -24.92
C GLY A 45 -1.03 -2.94 -25.52
N SER A 46 0.29 -2.82 -25.43
CA SER A 46 1.04 -1.67 -25.95
C SER A 46 1.01 -1.56 -27.48
N ASP A 47 0.83 -2.69 -28.16
CA ASP A 47 0.66 -2.82 -29.61
C ASP A 47 -0.82 -2.72 -30.06
N GLY A 48 -1.75 -2.52 -29.11
CA GLY A 48 -3.18 -2.50 -29.35
C GLY A 48 -3.84 -3.88 -29.42
N ALA A 49 -3.07 -4.97 -29.32
CA ALA A 49 -3.61 -6.32 -29.32
C ALA A 49 -4.35 -6.62 -28.00
N PRO A 50 -5.43 -7.42 -28.00
CA PRO A 50 -6.08 -7.82 -26.76
C PRO A 50 -5.14 -8.70 -25.93
N ALA A 51 -5.00 -8.36 -24.66
CA ALA A 51 -4.26 -9.10 -23.65
C ALA A 51 -5.22 -9.44 -22.50
N SER A 52 -5.28 -10.72 -22.15
CA SER A 52 -6.03 -11.18 -20.98
C SER A 52 -5.17 -11.06 -19.73
N TYR A 53 -5.79 -10.80 -18.59
CA TYR A 53 -5.14 -10.82 -17.29
C TYR A 53 -5.99 -11.57 -16.26
N SER A 54 -5.30 -12.05 -15.23
CA SER A 54 -5.89 -12.61 -14.02
C SER A 54 -5.24 -11.97 -12.80
N ALA A 55 -6.01 -11.62 -11.77
CA ALA A 55 -5.46 -10.98 -10.58
C ALA A 55 -4.63 -11.93 -9.69
N ASP A 56 -4.66 -13.23 -9.97
CA ASP A 56 -3.81 -14.26 -9.37
C ASP A 56 -2.51 -14.50 -10.15
N ASP A 57 -2.27 -13.74 -11.24
CA ASP A 57 -1.01 -13.79 -11.98
C ASP A 57 0.17 -13.38 -11.07
N ALA A 58 1.19 -14.22 -11.03
CA ALA A 58 2.35 -14.04 -10.16
C ALA A 58 3.11 -12.73 -10.45
N ASP A 59 3.17 -12.31 -11.71
CA ASP A 59 3.83 -11.06 -12.10
C ASP A 59 3.02 -9.84 -11.64
N LEU A 60 1.69 -9.89 -11.74
CA LEU A 60 0.83 -8.81 -11.24
C LEU A 60 0.81 -8.75 -9.71
N ILE A 61 0.86 -9.89 -9.02
CA ILE A 61 1.05 -9.96 -7.57
C ILE A 61 2.39 -9.32 -7.18
N GLY A 62 3.46 -9.66 -7.91
CA GLY A 62 4.79 -9.10 -7.72
C GLY A 62 4.81 -7.58 -7.87
N TRP A 63 4.19 -7.06 -8.94
CA TRP A 63 4.03 -5.63 -9.16
C TRP A 63 3.32 -4.94 -7.98
N VAL A 64 2.14 -5.45 -7.59
CA VAL A 64 1.34 -4.87 -6.50
C VAL A 64 2.10 -4.90 -5.16
N HIS A 65 2.79 -6.00 -4.88
CA HIS A 65 3.63 -6.12 -3.68
C HIS A 65 4.71 -5.03 -3.64
N CYS A 66 5.43 -4.85 -4.75
CA CYS A 66 6.52 -3.88 -4.83
C CYS A 66 6.01 -2.44 -4.69
N VAL A 67 4.96 -2.05 -5.40
CA VAL A 67 4.43 -0.68 -5.26
C VAL A 67 3.81 -0.41 -3.90
N PHE A 68 3.28 -1.43 -3.20
CA PHE A 68 2.87 -1.27 -1.81
C PHE A 68 4.06 -1.06 -0.88
N ALA A 69 5.11 -1.87 -1.01
CA ALA A 69 6.32 -1.73 -0.20
C ALA A 69 6.91 -0.32 -0.35
N ASP A 70 7.07 0.16 -1.59
CA ASP A 70 7.60 1.48 -1.91
C ASP A 70 6.69 2.60 -1.37
N ALA A 71 5.38 2.50 -1.60
CA ALA A 71 4.44 3.51 -1.12
C ALA A 71 4.40 3.60 0.42
N PHE A 72 4.40 2.47 1.13
CA PHE A 72 4.39 2.44 2.59
C PHE A 72 5.70 2.96 3.17
N LEU A 73 6.84 2.50 2.64
CA LEU A 73 8.16 2.98 3.03
C LEU A 73 8.29 4.49 2.80
N GLY A 74 8.01 4.95 1.58
CA GLY A 74 8.12 6.36 1.22
C GLY A 74 7.17 7.26 2.03
N CYS A 75 5.96 6.79 2.34
CA CYS A 75 5.05 7.52 3.24
C CYS A 75 5.64 7.63 4.66
N HIS A 76 6.22 6.55 5.18
CA HIS A 76 6.83 6.55 6.51
C HIS A 76 8.08 7.44 6.56
N GLU A 77 8.96 7.38 5.57
CA GLU A 77 10.13 8.25 5.49
C GLU A 77 9.74 9.73 5.34
N THR A 78 8.64 10.01 4.64
CA THR A 78 8.17 11.40 4.43
C THR A 78 7.52 11.99 5.68
N TRP A 79 6.63 11.25 6.36
CA TRP A 79 5.77 11.79 7.43
C TRP A 79 5.85 11.06 8.77
N GLY A 80 6.52 9.91 8.80
CA GLY A 80 6.75 9.11 9.99
C GLY A 80 7.98 9.58 10.77
N GLY A 81 8.64 8.61 11.41
CA GLY A 81 9.86 8.81 12.18
C GLY A 81 10.96 7.87 11.70
N PRO A 82 12.04 7.69 12.48
CA PRO A 82 13.07 6.72 12.19
C PRO A 82 12.50 5.31 12.13
N ILE A 83 12.91 4.54 11.11
CA ILE A 83 12.57 3.12 10.97
C ILE A 83 13.67 2.31 11.68
N PRO A 84 13.34 1.45 12.66
CA PRO A 84 14.32 0.54 13.25
C PRO A 84 14.98 -0.34 12.18
N GLY A 85 16.31 -0.34 12.12
CA GLY A 85 17.06 -1.05 11.08
C GLY A 85 17.03 -0.40 9.70
N GLY A 86 16.31 0.71 9.51
CA GLY A 86 16.24 1.46 8.27
C GLY A 86 15.35 0.82 7.20
N ALA A 87 15.46 1.34 5.97
CA ALA A 87 14.61 0.94 4.85
C ALA A 87 14.76 -0.55 4.49
N ASP A 88 15.99 -1.08 4.48
CA ASP A 88 16.22 -2.48 4.11
C ASP A 88 15.59 -3.44 5.12
N ALA A 89 15.66 -3.14 6.42
CA ALA A 89 14.99 -3.94 7.44
C ALA A 89 13.47 -3.97 7.24
N TYR A 90 12.86 -2.82 6.88
CA TYR A 90 11.43 -2.77 6.56
C TYR A 90 11.09 -3.60 5.33
N VAL A 91 11.90 -3.52 4.26
CA VAL A 91 11.66 -4.28 3.02
C VAL A 91 11.81 -5.79 3.27
N ASP A 92 12.84 -6.24 3.99
CA ASP A 92 13.02 -7.64 4.35
C ASP A 92 11.87 -8.18 5.24
N GLU A 93 11.37 -7.38 6.17
CA GLU A 93 10.19 -7.76 6.96
C GLU A 93 8.94 -7.88 6.07
N TRP A 94 8.70 -6.90 5.21
CA TRP A 94 7.55 -6.86 4.30
C TRP A 94 7.59 -7.99 3.27
N ALA A 95 8.76 -8.51 2.92
CA ALA A 95 8.91 -9.69 2.07
C ALA A 95 8.12 -10.91 2.59
N THR A 96 7.84 -10.98 3.90
CA THR A 96 6.94 -12.00 4.49
C THR A 96 5.52 -11.92 3.92
N ALA A 97 4.97 -10.72 3.75
CA ALA A 97 3.66 -10.53 3.15
C ALA A 97 3.65 -10.99 1.68
N GLY A 98 4.73 -10.71 0.95
CA GLY A 98 4.91 -11.19 -0.43
C GLY A 98 4.87 -12.71 -0.53
N ARG A 99 5.63 -13.41 0.32
CA ARG A 99 5.63 -14.88 0.38
C ARG A 99 4.25 -15.46 0.73
N LEU A 100 3.56 -14.86 1.69
CA LEU A 100 2.20 -15.31 2.06
C LEU A 100 1.19 -15.12 0.92
N MET A 101 1.44 -14.16 0.02
CA MET A 101 0.63 -13.92 -1.19
C MET A 101 1.11 -14.74 -2.39
N GLY A 102 2.07 -15.65 -2.23
CA GLY A 102 2.55 -16.56 -3.28
C GLY A 102 3.75 -16.07 -4.08
N MET A 103 4.36 -14.93 -3.72
CA MET A 103 5.58 -14.47 -4.37
C MET A 103 6.79 -15.32 -3.92
N ALA A 104 7.48 -15.94 -4.86
CA ALA A 104 8.62 -16.83 -4.57
C ALA A 104 9.84 -16.06 -4.04
N ASP A 105 10.21 -14.97 -4.70
CA ASP A 105 11.39 -14.17 -4.36
C ASP A 105 11.05 -12.67 -4.23
N PRO A 106 10.35 -12.26 -3.16
CA PRO A 106 10.10 -10.85 -2.88
C PRO A 106 11.40 -10.09 -2.56
N PRO A 107 11.51 -8.80 -2.96
CA PRO A 107 12.69 -7.99 -2.69
C PRO A 107 12.92 -7.84 -1.18
N ARG A 108 14.19 -7.83 -0.78
CA ARG A 108 14.62 -7.75 0.63
C ARG A 108 15.43 -6.51 0.97
N THR A 109 15.71 -5.67 -0.02
CA THR A 109 16.41 -4.39 0.16
C THR A 109 15.71 -3.33 -0.66
N ARG A 110 15.89 -2.06 -0.28
CA ARG A 110 15.36 -0.92 -1.03
C ARG A 110 15.87 -0.91 -2.47
N ASP A 111 17.14 -1.26 -2.68
CA ASP A 111 17.72 -1.28 -4.02
C ASP A 111 17.11 -2.40 -4.88
N ALA A 112 16.89 -3.60 -4.31
CA ALA A 112 16.20 -4.68 -4.99
C ALA A 112 14.73 -4.32 -5.30
N LEU A 113 14.06 -3.63 -4.36
CA LEU A 113 12.71 -3.14 -4.54
C LEU A 113 12.61 -2.13 -5.70
N HIS A 114 13.51 -1.15 -5.74
CA HIS A 114 13.56 -0.18 -6.83
C HIS A 114 13.91 -0.84 -8.17
N ALA A 115 14.82 -1.82 -8.17
CA ALA A 115 15.16 -2.57 -9.37
C ALA A 115 13.96 -3.36 -9.91
N ALA A 116 13.20 -4.02 -9.02
CA ALA A 116 11.96 -4.71 -9.38
C ALA A 116 10.92 -3.74 -9.94
N ILE A 117 10.70 -2.58 -9.30
CA ILE A 117 9.77 -1.56 -9.82
C ILE A 117 10.24 -1.03 -11.20
N ALA A 118 11.55 -0.86 -11.38
CA ALA A 118 12.13 -0.41 -12.63
C ALA A 118 11.93 -1.42 -13.77
N SER A 119 11.92 -2.73 -13.49
CA SER A 119 11.70 -3.75 -14.54
C SER A 119 10.30 -3.69 -15.14
N TYR A 120 9.30 -3.20 -14.41
CA TYR A 120 7.94 -2.99 -14.93
C TYR A 120 7.82 -1.75 -15.81
N ARG A 121 8.80 -0.84 -15.82
CA ARG A 121 8.74 0.43 -16.58
C ARG A 121 8.28 0.29 -18.04
N PRO A 122 8.78 -0.69 -18.83
CA PRO A 122 8.42 -0.80 -20.24
C PRO A 122 6.95 -1.13 -20.48
N VAL A 123 6.26 -1.72 -19.49
CA VAL A 123 4.87 -2.15 -19.60
C VAL A 123 3.88 -1.18 -18.93
N LEU A 124 4.37 -0.17 -18.19
CA LEU A 124 3.51 0.82 -17.54
C LEU A 124 2.86 1.75 -18.55
N ARG A 125 1.54 1.92 -18.43
CA ARG A 125 0.75 2.79 -19.30
C ARG A 125 -0.31 3.55 -18.50
N ARG A 126 -0.65 4.74 -18.99
CA ARG A 126 -1.87 5.45 -18.63
C ARG A 126 -2.92 5.27 -19.72
N ASP A 127 -4.10 4.81 -19.34
CA ASP A 127 -5.28 4.71 -20.19
C ASP A 127 -6.53 5.26 -19.45
N ASP A 128 -7.69 5.14 -20.09
CA ASP A 128 -8.96 5.65 -19.55
C ASP A 128 -9.32 5.04 -18.19
N ARG A 129 -8.88 3.80 -17.90
CA ARG A 129 -9.13 3.12 -16.63
C ARG A 129 -8.30 3.75 -15.52
N VAL A 130 -7.02 4.03 -15.81
CA VAL A 130 -6.15 4.78 -14.89
C VAL A 130 -6.70 6.19 -14.65
N ASP A 131 -7.21 6.85 -15.69
CA ASP A 131 -7.83 8.16 -15.57
C ASP A 131 -9.12 8.16 -14.75
N GLU A 132 -9.94 7.13 -14.86
CA GLU A 132 -11.10 6.92 -13.98
C GLU A 132 -10.65 6.74 -12.52
N ALA A 133 -9.64 5.89 -12.27
CA ALA A 133 -9.12 5.64 -10.94
C ALA A 133 -8.54 6.91 -10.29
N VAL A 134 -7.74 7.68 -11.03
CA VAL A 134 -7.18 8.96 -10.55
C VAL A 134 -8.29 9.98 -10.30
N ARG A 135 -9.31 10.07 -11.16
CA ARG A 135 -10.46 10.97 -10.93
C ARG A 135 -11.22 10.60 -9.66
N TRP A 136 -11.46 9.31 -9.44
CA TRP A 136 -12.11 8.81 -8.24
C TRP A 136 -11.28 9.09 -6.99
N LEU A 137 -9.97 8.82 -7.01
CA LEU A 137 -9.05 9.17 -5.92
C LEU A 137 -8.99 10.67 -5.68
N ARG A 138 -9.14 11.51 -6.70
CA ARG A 138 -9.11 12.97 -6.50
C ARG A 138 -10.37 13.49 -5.80
N ARG A 139 -11.51 12.85 -6.02
CA ARG A 139 -12.83 13.26 -5.51
C ARG A 139 -13.64 12.05 -5.05
N PRO A 140 -13.20 11.34 -4.00
CA PRO A 140 -13.98 10.24 -3.47
C PRO A 140 -15.28 10.78 -2.86
N PRO A 141 -16.36 9.97 -2.86
CA PRO A 141 -17.64 10.35 -2.27
C PRO A 141 -17.56 10.32 -0.73
N LEU A 142 -16.80 11.25 -0.16
CA LEU A 142 -16.70 11.46 1.27
C LEU A 142 -17.82 12.39 1.72
N GLY A 143 -18.36 12.16 2.92
CA GLY A 143 -19.35 13.06 3.52
C GLY A 143 -18.87 14.52 3.55
N LEU A 144 -19.81 15.47 3.57
CA LEU A 144 -19.56 16.91 3.33
C LEU A 144 -18.42 17.53 4.17
N GLY A 145 -18.14 17.02 5.37
CA GLY A 145 -17.08 17.53 6.25
C GLY A 145 -15.66 17.04 5.96
N ALA A 146 -15.47 15.88 5.33
CA ALA A 146 -14.14 15.27 5.18
C ALA A 146 -13.37 15.71 3.92
N GLY A 147 -14.07 16.32 2.95
CA GLY A 147 -13.51 16.71 1.66
C GLY A 147 -12.27 17.64 1.73
N PRO A 148 -12.29 18.74 2.51
CA PRO A 148 -11.14 19.65 2.60
C PRO A 148 -9.89 18.98 3.18
N VAL A 149 -10.04 18.19 4.24
CA VAL A 149 -8.95 17.45 4.87
C VAL A 149 -8.38 16.42 3.90
N TYR A 150 -9.25 15.68 3.21
CA TYR A 150 -8.83 14.72 2.20
C TYR A 150 -8.01 15.36 1.07
N ARG A 151 -8.39 16.57 0.62
CA ARG A 151 -7.63 17.30 -0.42
C ARG A 151 -6.19 17.60 0.00
N ILE A 152 -5.96 17.85 1.29
CA ILE A 152 -4.60 18.04 1.82
C ILE A 152 -3.81 16.75 1.72
N PHE A 153 -4.39 15.62 2.16
CA PHE A 153 -3.74 14.31 2.07
C PHE A 153 -3.47 13.88 0.63
N PHE A 154 -4.44 14.03 -0.26
CA PHE A 154 -4.27 13.75 -1.69
C PHE A 154 -3.14 14.61 -2.29
N ALA A 155 -3.11 15.91 -1.99
CA ALA A 155 -2.04 16.79 -2.48
C ALA A 155 -0.66 16.41 -1.91
N GLY A 156 -0.59 15.99 -0.64
CA GLY A 156 0.62 15.45 -0.03
C GLY A 156 1.12 14.20 -0.76
N ALA A 157 0.24 13.23 -1.01
CA ALA A 157 0.56 12.03 -1.78
C ALA A 157 1.04 12.35 -3.20
N VAL A 158 0.39 13.28 -3.90
CA VAL A 158 0.84 13.72 -5.23
C VAL A 158 2.22 14.39 -5.17
N ALA A 159 2.50 15.15 -4.11
CA ALA A 159 3.77 15.83 -3.92
C ALA A 159 4.92 14.87 -3.55
N SER A 160 4.63 13.74 -2.91
CA SER A 160 5.63 12.71 -2.55
C SER A 160 5.97 11.78 -3.70
N LEU A 161 5.12 11.66 -4.72
CA LEU A 161 5.41 10.85 -5.90
C LEU A 161 6.65 11.35 -6.70
N PRO A 162 7.51 10.43 -7.17
CA PRO A 162 8.57 10.76 -8.13
C PRO A 162 8.01 11.45 -9.38
N THR A 163 8.80 12.37 -9.94
CA THR A 163 8.34 13.27 -11.02
C THR A 163 7.88 12.52 -12.27
N GLU A 164 8.56 11.44 -12.62
CA GLU A 164 8.22 10.50 -13.69
C GLU A 164 6.83 9.88 -13.57
N TYR A 165 6.48 9.28 -12.42
CA TYR A 165 5.14 8.72 -12.19
C TYR A 165 4.08 9.82 -12.16
N ARG A 166 4.40 10.98 -11.57
CA ARG A 166 3.51 12.13 -11.54
C ARG A 166 3.15 12.59 -12.97
N ARG A 167 4.16 12.69 -13.85
CA ARG A 167 3.97 13.04 -15.28
C ARG A 167 3.17 11.97 -16.00
N MET A 168 3.51 10.69 -15.81
CA MET A 168 2.79 9.56 -16.40
C MET A 168 1.29 9.61 -16.05
N LEU A 169 0.97 9.88 -14.78
CA LEU A 169 -0.42 10.00 -14.29
C LEU A 169 -1.11 11.33 -14.65
N GLY A 170 -0.43 12.26 -15.33
CA GLY A 170 -0.96 13.60 -15.63
C GLY A 170 -1.18 14.49 -14.41
N LEU A 171 -0.52 14.16 -13.30
CA LEU A 171 -0.62 14.89 -12.05
C LEU A 171 0.39 16.04 -12.00
N ARG A 172 0.00 17.14 -11.36
CA ARG A 172 0.89 18.29 -11.13
C ARG A 172 1.18 18.40 -9.65
N ARG A 173 2.45 18.66 -9.31
CA ARG A 173 2.83 18.93 -7.92
C ARG A 173 2.12 20.22 -7.48
N PRO A 174 1.46 20.24 -6.31
CA PRO A 174 0.87 21.46 -5.77
C PRO A 174 1.95 22.54 -5.57
N TRP A 175 1.59 23.78 -5.85
CA TRP A 175 2.48 24.96 -5.69
C TRP A 175 2.71 25.32 -4.22
N TRP A 176 1.75 24.98 -3.35
CA TRP A 176 1.77 25.24 -1.91
C TRP A 176 2.43 24.05 -1.17
N PRO A 177 2.87 24.22 0.10
CA PRO A 177 3.70 23.25 0.81
C PRO A 177 2.90 22.03 1.31
N ALA A 178 2.37 21.23 0.39
CA ALA A 178 1.48 20.12 0.68
C ALA A 178 2.10 19.07 1.60
N ILE A 179 3.38 18.74 1.41
CA ILE A 179 4.10 17.81 2.31
C ILE A 179 4.05 18.29 3.76
N THR A 180 4.33 19.57 4.00
CA THR A 180 4.33 20.18 5.34
C THR A 180 2.92 20.24 5.92
N ALA A 181 1.93 20.65 5.13
CA ALA A 181 0.54 20.68 5.57
C ALA A 181 0.02 19.28 5.94
N THR A 182 0.35 18.26 5.15
CA THR A 182 0.06 16.86 5.46
C THR A 182 0.73 16.44 6.77
N ARG A 183 2.00 16.80 7.00
CA ARG A 183 2.70 16.53 8.27
C ARG A 183 1.97 17.14 9.47
N ILE A 184 1.55 18.40 9.36
CA ILE A 184 0.77 19.09 10.41
C ILE A 184 -0.55 18.37 10.65
N GLY A 185 -1.28 18.04 9.59
CA GLY A 185 -2.55 17.30 9.67
C GLY A 185 -2.40 15.94 10.37
N LEU A 186 -1.38 15.16 10.01
CA LEU A 186 -1.08 13.89 10.68
C LEU A 186 -0.68 14.09 12.15
N GLY A 187 0.07 15.15 12.46
CA GLY A 187 0.42 15.51 13.83
C GLY A 187 -0.79 15.83 14.70
N ILE A 188 -1.74 16.59 14.18
CA ILE A 188 -3.02 16.88 14.85
C ILE A 188 -3.81 15.58 15.06
N MET A 189 -3.92 14.75 14.01
CA MET A 189 -4.65 13.49 14.07
C MET A 189 -4.06 12.54 15.12
N ARG A 190 -2.73 12.45 15.20
CA ARG A 190 -2.01 11.68 16.22
C ARG A 190 -2.27 12.18 17.65
N ARG A 191 -2.42 13.49 17.85
CA ARG A 191 -2.78 14.06 19.17
C ARG A 191 -4.22 13.74 19.57
N LEU A 192 -5.14 13.70 18.60
CA LEU A 192 -6.55 13.44 18.87
C LEU A 192 -6.87 11.95 19.04
N LEU A 193 -6.25 11.09 18.22
CA LEU A 193 -6.52 9.64 18.19
C LEU A 193 -5.52 8.83 19.03
N GLY A 194 -4.47 9.47 19.54
CA GLY A 194 -3.35 8.79 20.19
C GLY A 194 -2.31 8.27 19.19
N THR A 195 -1.18 7.82 19.73
CA THR A 195 -0.06 7.28 18.95
C THR A 195 -0.21 5.80 18.63
N GLU A 196 -1.06 5.09 19.37
CA GLU A 196 -1.25 3.65 19.22
C GLU A 196 -2.60 3.34 18.59
N SER A 197 -2.57 2.52 17.54
CA SER A 197 -3.79 1.94 16.98
C SER A 197 -4.30 0.81 17.88
N SER A 198 -5.62 0.57 17.86
CA SER A 198 -6.21 -0.58 18.56
C SER A 198 -5.60 -1.92 18.13
N SER A 199 -5.21 -2.04 16.86
CA SER A 199 -4.50 -3.21 16.33
C SER A 199 -3.12 -3.38 16.97
N MET A 200 -2.34 -2.29 17.11
CA MET A 200 -1.03 -2.34 17.75
C MET A 200 -1.13 -2.69 19.24
N ALA A 201 -2.10 -2.10 19.96
CA ALA A 201 -2.36 -2.44 21.36
C ALA A 201 -2.69 -3.93 21.54
N TYR A 202 -3.53 -4.49 20.66
CA TYR A 202 -3.84 -5.92 20.66
C TYR A 202 -2.60 -6.79 20.42
N THR A 203 -1.73 -6.40 19.48
CA THR A 203 -0.48 -7.12 19.20
C THR A 203 0.44 -7.11 20.41
N LYS A 204 0.67 -5.96 21.05
CA LYS A 204 1.52 -5.85 22.25
C LYS A 204 1.01 -6.75 23.37
N ALA A 205 -0.26 -6.62 23.73
CA ALA A 205 -0.85 -7.46 24.77
C ALA A 205 -0.76 -8.97 24.46
N ARG A 206 -0.78 -9.37 23.18
CA ARG A 206 -0.56 -10.76 22.77
C ARG A 206 0.90 -11.19 22.94
N LEU A 207 1.86 -10.35 22.56
CA LEU A 207 3.29 -10.63 22.73
C LEU A 207 3.65 -10.75 24.21
N ASP A 208 3.17 -9.83 25.06
CA ASP A 208 3.39 -9.87 26.51
C ASP A 208 2.92 -11.20 27.13
N ARG A 209 1.76 -11.71 26.70
CA ARG A 209 1.24 -13.02 27.14
C ARG A 209 2.10 -14.19 26.69
N LEU A 210 2.66 -14.13 25.48
CA LEU A 210 3.53 -15.18 24.95
C LEU A 210 4.88 -15.19 25.65
N GLU A 211 5.44 -14.02 25.94
CA GLU A 211 6.67 -13.87 26.72
C GLU A 211 6.48 -14.42 28.14
N ALA A 212 5.40 -14.04 28.83
CA ALA A 212 5.09 -14.59 30.16
C ALA A 212 4.97 -16.12 30.15
N ALA A 213 4.26 -16.70 29.17
CA ALA A 213 4.10 -18.14 29.02
C ALA A 213 5.39 -18.89 28.60
N SER A 214 6.40 -18.17 28.12
CA SER A 214 7.72 -18.72 27.78
C SER A 214 8.70 -18.68 28.96
N VAL A 215 8.49 -17.78 29.92
CA VAL A 215 9.29 -17.67 31.15
C VAL A 215 8.86 -18.71 32.18
N ASP A 216 7.58 -19.09 32.21
CA ASP A 216 7.03 -20.11 33.10
C ASP A 216 7.33 -21.57 32.66
N ARG A 217 8.16 -21.76 31.61
CA ARG A 217 8.42 -23.06 30.98
C ARG A 217 9.90 -23.40 30.99
#